data_AF-A0A418XYE1-F1
#
_entry.id   AF-A0A418XYE1-F1
#
_cell.length_a   1.000
_cell.length_b   1.000
_cell.length_c   1.000
_cell.angle_alpha   90.00
_cell.angle_beta   90.00
_cell.angle_gamma   90.00
#
_symmetry.space_group_name_H-M   'P 1'
#
loop_
_entity.id
_entity.type
_entity.pdbx_description
1 polymer ?
#
loop_
_entity_poly.entity_id
_entity_poly.type
_entity_poly.pdbx_seq_one_letter_code
_entity_poly.pdbx_strand_id
1 'polypeptide(L)'
;MSRQRPTPDPEQVGLQCAALHSRVFSRLVTRLFNSSLADSGLRITQFSVLNAIKARPPESIFQLAELLGMERTSLQRTVDKLIDNGLVQAAPTGNKRALGLSLTADGEARYQQALQGWQHAQQQFESLVGAANWADIARELRGFSRQVKQTL
;
A
#
# COMPACT_ATOMS: atom_id res chain seq x y z
N MET A 1 15.08 -13.63 41.65
CA MET A 1 13.97 -12.71 41.95
C MET A 1 13.74 -11.85 40.72
N SER A 2 12.74 -12.17 39.88
CA SER A 2 12.42 -11.37 38.70
C SER A 2 11.85 -10.02 39.12
N ARG A 3 12.53 -8.93 38.74
CA ARG A 3 11.95 -7.59 38.85
C ARG A 3 10.82 -7.51 37.82
N GLN A 4 9.58 -7.54 38.30
CA GLN A 4 8.41 -7.32 37.47
C GLN A 4 8.44 -5.86 37.00
N ARG A 5 8.40 -5.64 35.68
CA ARG A 5 8.33 -4.27 35.13
C ARG A 5 7.00 -3.66 35.60
N PRO A 6 6.98 -2.43 36.13
CA PRO A 6 5.73 -1.78 36.51
C PRO A 6 4.80 -1.68 35.29
N THR A 7 3.50 -1.85 35.52
CA THR A 7 2.49 -1.64 34.47
C THR A 7 2.65 -0.22 33.93
N PRO A 8 2.79 -0.03 32.61
CA PRO A 8 2.94 1.31 32.05
C PRO A 8 1.66 2.13 32.26
N ASP A 9 1.85 3.39 32.62
CA ASP A 9 0.79 4.40 32.69
C ASP A 9 0.12 4.59 31.32
N PRO A 10 -1.22 4.72 31.24
CA PRO A 10 -1.94 4.97 29.99
C PRO A 10 -1.32 6.03 29.07
N GLU A 11 -0.77 7.12 29.60
CA GLU A 11 -0.10 8.15 28.78
C GLU A 11 1.15 7.59 28.09
N GLN A 12 1.98 6.86 28.83
CA GLN A 12 3.17 6.20 28.29
C GLN A 12 2.83 5.14 27.24
N VAL A 13 1.74 4.39 27.45
CA VAL A 13 1.24 3.44 26.45
C VAL A 13 0.92 4.18 25.15
N GLY A 14 0.24 5.33 25.21
CA GLY A 14 -0.07 6.14 24.03
C GLY A 14 1.18 6.63 23.29
N LEU A 15 2.17 7.14 24.03
CA LEU A 15 3.41 7.68 23.46
C LEU A 15 4.31 6.61 22.82
N GLN A 16 4.26 5.37 23.30
CA GLN A 16 5.18 4.30 22.86
C GLN A 16 4.51 3.21 22.00
N CYS A 17 3.18 3.24 21.83
CA CYS A 17 2.47 2.18 21.11
C CYS A 17 2.74 2.23 19.60
N ALA A 18 3.57 1.30 19.11
CA ALA A 18 3.88 1.14 17.69
C ALA A 18 2.62 0.96 16.82
N ALA A 19 1.61 0.21 17.30
CA ALA A 19 0.37 -0.03 16.58
C ALA A 19 -0.46 1.26 16.43
N LEU A 20 -0.50 2.12 17.46
CA LEU A 20 -1.22 3.39 17.41
C LEU A 20 -0.56 4.34 16.41
N HIS A 21 0.75 4.55 16.54
CA HIS A 21 1.52 5.45 15.66
C HIS A 21 1.47 4.99 14.20
N SER A 22 1.65 3.69 13.95
CA SER A 22 1.53 3.10 12.61
C SER A 22 0.15 3.37 12.00
N ARG A 23 -0.93 3.14 12.76
CA ARG A 23 -2.31 3.34 12.29
C ARG A 23 -2.61 4.81 12.00
N VAL A 24 -2.21 5.74 12.87
CA VAL A 24 -2.43 7.17 12.68
C VAL A 24 -1.66 7.67 11.47
N PHE A 25 -0.37 7.34 11.38
CA PHE A 25 0.49 7.73 10.27
C PHE A 25 -0.04 7.19 8.94
N SER A 26 -0.35 5.89 8.87
CA SER A 26 -0.93 5.24 7.68
C SER A 26 -2.20 5.96 7.20
N ARG A 27 -3.10 6.34 8.12
CA ARG A 27 -4.35 7.06 7.77
C ARG A 27 -4.08 8.46 7.21
N LEU A 28 -3.18 9.21 7.80
CA LEU A 28 -2.85 10.57 7.36
C LEU A 28 -2.15 10.57 6.01
N VAL A 29 -1.16 9.69 5.82
CA VAL A 29 -0.48 9.51 4.53
C VAL A 29 -1.49 9.06 3.48
N THR A 30 -2.34 8.08 3.79
CA THR A 30 -3.38 7.63 2.84
C THR A 30 -4.32 8.77 2.42
N ARG A 31 -4.71 9.67 3.33
CA ARG A 31 -5.51 10.86 2.99
C ARG A 31 -4.77 11.81 2.06
N LEU A 32 -3.51 12.12 2.35
CA LEU A 32 -2.68 13.00 1.53
C LEU A 32 -2.62 12.52 0.09
N PHE A 33 -2.31 11.23 -0.10
CA PHE A 33 -2.23 10.63 -1.43
C PHE A 33 -3.60 10.57 -2.10
N ASN A 34 -4.66 10.12 -1.40
CA ASN A 34 -6.01 10.09 -1.98
C ASN A 34 -6.50 11.47 -2.42
N SER A 35 -6.15 12.53 -1.69
CA SER A 35 -6.51 13.90 -2.07
C SER A 35 -5.85 14.29 -3.40
N SER A 36 -4.58 13.93 -3.59
CA SER A 36 -3.83 14.28 -4.80
C SER A 36 -4.19 13.41 -6.00
N LEU A 37 -4.72 12.20 -5.77
CA LEU A 37 -5.19 11.29 -6.82
C LEU A 37 -6.65 11.52 -7.21
N ALA A 38 -7.37 12.44 -6.54
CA ALA A 38 -8.82 12.59 -6.66
C ALA A 38 -9.30 12.77 -8.11
N ASP A 39 -8.57 13.57 -8.91
CA ASP A 39 -8.92 13.86 -10.31
C ASP A 39 -8.83 12.63 -11.22
N SER A 40 -7.98 11.65 -10.86
CA SER A 40 -7.91 10.36 -11.56
C SER A 40 -9.08 9.44 -11.22
N GLY A 41 -9.90 9.77 -10.20
CA GLY A 41 -10.94 8.88 -9.69
C GLY A 41 -10.39 7.60 -9.04
N LEU A 42 -9.07 7.49 -8.84
CA LEU A 42 -8.44 6.37 -8.16
C LEU A 42 -8.10 6.72 -6.70
N ARG A 43 -8.23 5.72 -5.83
CA ARG A 43 -7.61 5.75 -4.50
C ARG A 43 -6.16 5.25 -4.58
N ILE A 44 -5.33 5.65 -3.63
CA ILE A 44 -3.93 5.21 -3.52
C ILE A 44 -3.81 3.69 -3.50
N THR A 45 -4.75 2.98 -2.86
CA THR A 45 -4.77 1.51 -2.85
C THR A 45 -5.00 0.91 -4.24
N GLN A 46 -5.92 1.50 -5.02
CA GLN A 46 -6.17 1.08 -6.40
C GLN A 46 -4.96 1.40 -7.29
N PHE A 47 -4.38 2.59 -7.14
CA PHE A 47 -3.14 2.95 -7.82
C PHE A 47 -2.00 1.97 -7.51
N SER A 48 -1.82 1.56 -6.24
CA SER A 48 -0.81 0.56 -5.87
C SER A 48 -1.04 -0.79 -6.53
N VAL A 49 -2.30 -1.24 -6.68
CA VAL A 49 -2.64 -2.45 -7.44
C VAL A 49 -2.25 -2.31 -8.91
N LEU A 50 -2.65 -1.21 -9.56
CA LEU A 50 -2.32 -0.96 -10.97
C LEU A 50 -0.80 -0.89 -11.18
N ASN A 51 -0.08 -0.18 -10.31
CA ASN A 51 1.37 -0.08 -10.33
C ASN A 51 2.03 -1.47 -10.19
N ALA A 52 1.54 -2.31 -9.28
CA ALA A 52 2.07 -3.66 -9.09
C ALA A 52 1.86 -4.52 -10.35
N ILE A 53 0.64 -4.52 -10.91
CA ILE A 53 0.32 -5.26 -12.16
C ILE A 53 1.24 -4.78 -13.30
N LYS A 54 1.41 -3.47 -13.44
CA LYS A 54 2.24 -2.86 -14.50
C LYS A 54 3.73 -3.17 -14.34
N ALA A 55 4.24 -3.12 -13.10
CA ALA A 55 5.66 -3.35 -12.82
C ALA A 55 6.04 -4.83 -12.98
N ARG A 56 5.20 -5.72 -12.46
CA ARG A 56 5.35 -7.17 -12.59
C ARG A 56 4.01 -7.85 -12.33
N PRO A 57 3.33 -8.37 -13.37
CA PRO A 57 2.06 -9.05 -13.20
C PRO A 57 2.16 -10.15 -12.13
N PRO A 58 1.30 -10.13 -11.09
CA PRO A 58 1.37 -11.09 -10.00
C PRO A 58 0.90 -12.48 -10.45
N GLU A 59 1.55 -13.52 -9.91
CA GLU A 59 1.21 -14.91 -10.17
C GLU A 59 0.00 -15.38 -9.36
N SER A 60 -0.47 -14.62 -8.37
CA SER A 60 -1.69 -14.95 -7.62
C SER A 60 -2.18 -13.76 -6.80
N ILE A 61 -3.45 -13.78 -6.37
CA ILE A 61 -4.00 -12.77 -5.45
C ILE A 61 -3.29 -12.82 -4.10
N PHE A 62 -2.85 -14.01 -3.67
CA PHE A 62 -2.07 -14.15 -2.44
C PHE A 62 -0.74 -13.40 -2.54
N GLN A 63 0.02 -13.60 -3.62
CA GLN A 63 1.29 -12.90 -3.82
C GLN A 63 1.10 -11.38 -3.89
N LEU A 64 0.04 -10.92 -4.56
CA LEU A 64 -0.28 -9.49 -4.63
C LEU A 64 -0.69 -8.93 -3.25
N ALA A 65 -1.43 -9.69 -2.45
CA ALA A 65 -1.81 -9.33 -1.08
C ALA A 65 -0.57 -9.15 -0.20
N GLU A 66 0.35 -10.11 -0.27
CA GLU A 66 1.62 -10.10 0.46
C GLU A 66 2.51 -8.93 0.03
N LEU A 67 2.56 -8.62 -1.27
CA LEU A 67 3.32 -7.50 -1.82
C LEU A 67 2.78 -6.15 -1.31
N LEU A 68 1.46 -6.00 -1.26
CA LEU A 68 0.79 -4.75 -0.90
C LEU A 68 0.48 -4.62 0.59
N GLY A 69 0.74 -5.65 1.40
CA GLY A 69 0.37 -5.69 2.82
C GLY A 69 -1.14 -5.59 3.04
N MET A 70 -1.93 -6.21 2.15
CA MET A 70 -3.39 -6.15 2.17
C MET A 70 -3.99 -7.52 2.51
N GLU A 71 -5.09 -7.52 3.27
CA GLU A 71 -5.89 -8.73 3.47
C GLU A 71 -6.42 -9.27 2.13
N ARG A 72 -6.30 -10.59 1.93
CA ARG A 72 -6.60 -11.25 0.65
C ARG A 72 -8.00 -10.94 0.13
N THR A 73 -9.02 -10.99 1.00
CA THR A 73 -10.42 -10.71 0.62
C THR A 73 -10.66 -9.24 0.28
N SER A 74 -9.92 -8.32 0.91
CA SER A 74 -9.97 -6.89 0.60
C SER A 74 -9.28 -6.57 -0.72
N LEU A 75 -8.15 -7.23 -0.99
CA LEU A 75 -7.46 -7.10 -2.26
C LEU A 75 -8.29 -7.67 -3.41
N GLN A 76 -8.87 -8.87 -3.26
CA GLN A 76 -9.74 -9.47 -4.28
C GLN A 76 -10.84 -8.49 -4.68
N ARG A 77 -11.58 -7.96 -3.70
CA ARG A 77 -12.63 -6.95 -3.95
C ARG A 77 -12.11 -5.67 -4.62
N THR A 78 -10.85 -5.31 -4.39
CA THR A 78 -10.23 -4.15 -5.05
C THR A 78 -9.94 -4.46 -6.52
N VAL A 79 -9.41 -5.65 -6.81
CA VAL A 79 -9.15 -6.13 -8.17
C VAL A 79 -10.46 -6.28 -8.95
N ASP A 80 -11.47 -6.91 -8.37
CA ASP A 80 -12.78 -7.10 -9.01
C ASP A 80 -13.37 -5.74 -9.43
N LYS A 81 -13.33 -4.73 -8.56
CA LYS A 81 -13.77 -3.37 -8.90
C LYS A 81 -12.98 -2.72 -10.02
N LEU A 82 -11.67 -3.00 -10.12
CA LEU A 82 -10.86 -2.48 -11.22
C LEU A 82 -11.21 -3.16 -12.55
N ILE A 83 -11.59 -4.44 -12.51
CA ILE A 83 -12.10 -5.17 -13.68
C ILE A 83 -13.49 -4.66 -14.07
N ASP A 84 -14.41 -4.52 -13.11
CA ASP A 84 -15.77 -4.03 -13.35
C ASP A 84 -15.78 -2.61 -13.93
N ASN A 85 -14.81 -1.78 -13.52
CA ASN A 85 -14.62 -0.43 -14.06
C ASN A 85 -13.84 -0.40 -15.39
N GLY A 86 -13.50 -1.56 -15.96
CA GLY A 86 -12.80 -1.67 -17.23
C GLY A 86 -11.34 -1.21 -17.20
N LEU A 87 -10.72 -1.06 -16.02
CA LEU A 87 -9.33 -0.60 -15.88
C LEU A 87 -8.32 -1.76 -15.89
N VAL A 88 -8.76 -2.95 -15.53
CA VAL A 88 -7.96 -4.17 -15.54
C VAL A 88 -8.71 -5.24 -16.32
N GLN A 89 -7.97 -6.06 -17.05
CA GLN A 89 -8.50 -7.26 -17.68
C GLN A 89 -7.74 -8.48 -17.17
N ALA A 90 -8.44 -9.61 -17.07
CA ALA A 90 -7.86 -10.91 -16.73
C ALA A 90 -7.88 -11.81 -17.97
N ALA A 91 -6.70 -12.25 -18.43
CA ALA A 91 -6.57 -13.19 -19.53
C ALA A 91 -6.15 -14.57 -19.01
N PRO A 92 -6.66 -15.68 -19.57
CA PRO A 92 -6.15 -17.01 -19.23
C PRO A 92 -4.65 -17.08 -19.50
N THR A 93 -3.88 -17.29 -18.45
CA THR A 93 -2.47 -17.68 -18.59
C THR A 93 -2.42 -19.20 -18.73
N GLY A 94 -1.59 -19.74 -19.61
CA GLY A 94 -1.36 -21.18 -19.70
C GLY A 94 -0.91 -21.83 -18.38
N ASN A 95 -0.54 -21.00 -17.39
CA ASN A 95 -0.41 -21.35 -15.98
C ASN A 95 -1.74 -21.12 -15.22
N LYS A 96 -2.35 -22.19 -14.69
CA LYS A 96 -3.60 -22.15 -13.90
C LYS A 96 -3.53 -21.32 -12.61
N ARG A 97 -2.33 -20.97 -12.14
CA ARG A 97 -2.14 -20.18 -10.91
C ARG A 97 -2.13 -18.68 -11.18
N ALA A 98 -1.61 -18.28 -12.34
CA ALA A 98 -1.46 -16.87 -12.68
C ALA A 98 -2.81 -16.21 -12.97
N LEU A 99 -2.96 -14.97 -12.50
CA LEU A 99 -4.19 -14.21 -12.66
C LEU A 99 -4.36 -13.63 -14.07
N GLY A 100 -3.26 -13.53 -14.82
CA GLY A 100 -3.22 -12.90 -16.13
C GLY A 100 -3.74 -11.46 -16.13
N LEU A 101 -3.52 -10.73 -15.03
CA LEU A 101 -3.95 -9.34 -14.93
C LEU A 101 -3.07 -8.46 -15.83
N SER A 102 -3.72 -7.57 -16.56
CA SER A 102 -3.10 -6.49 -17.30
C SER A 102 -3.99 -5.26 -17.25
N LEU A 103 -3.38 -4.07 -17.39
CA LEU A 103 -4.15 -2.85 -17.55
C LEU A 103 -4.77 -2.83 -18.96
N THR A 104 -6.00 -2.35 -19.06
CA THR A 104 -6.61 -1.99 -20.35
C THR A 104 -6.03 -0.67 -20.86
N ALA A 105 -6.44 -0.22 -22.05
CA ALA A 105 -6.09 1.12 -22.53
C ALA A 105 -6.60 2.22 -21.59
N ASP A 106 -7.84 2.09 -21.11
CA ASP A 106 -8.44 3.02 -20.14
C ASP A 106 -7.73 2.95 -18.78
N GLY A 107 -7.33 1.74 -18.36
CA GLY A 107 -6.51 1.51 -17.18
C GLY A 107 -5.16 2.21 -17.24
N GLU A 108 -4.49 2.13 -18.39
CA GLU A 108 -3.22 2.81 -18.62
C GLU A 108 -3.40 4.34 -18.58
N ALA A 109 -4.41 4.87 -19.27
CA ALA A 109 -4.71 6.30 -19.25
C ALA A 109 -4.96 6.80 -17.81
N ARG A 110 -5.74 6.05 -17.02
CA ARG A 110 -6.02 6.41 -15.63
C ARG A 110 -4.81 6.28 -14.73
N TYR A 111 -3.99 5.27 -14.95
CA TYR A 111 -2.72 5.10 -14.24
C TYR A 111 -1.80 6.30 -14.46
N GLN A 112 -1.66 6.78 -15.71
CA GLN A 112 -0.81 7.95 -16.01
C GLN A 112 -1.32 9.22 -15.33
N GLN A 113 -2.63 9.45 -15.30
CA GLN A 113 -3.22 10.58 -14.57
C GLN A 113 -2.97 10.47 -13.06
N ALA A 114 -3.17 9.28 -12.48
CA ALA A 114 -2.91 9.06 -11.06
C ALA A 114 -1.42 9.15 -10.70
N LEU A 115 -0.52 8.79 -11.62
CA LEU A 115 0.92 8.87 -11.43
C LEU A 115 1.37 10.34 -11.23
N GLN A 116 0.76 11.28 -11.95
CA GLN A 116 1.02 12.71 -11.75
C GLN A 116 0.59 13.16 -10.34
N GLY A 117 -0.61 12.76 -9.92
CA GLY A 117 -1.09 13.01 -8.55
C GLY A 117 -0.22 12.35 -7.47
N TRP A 118 0.28 11.15 -7.74
CA TRP A 118 1.22 10.46 -6.86
C TRP A 118 2.55 11.19 -6.74
N GLN A 119 3.12 11.68 -7.86
CA GLN A 119 4.36 12.45 -7.85
C GLN A 119 4.19 13.73 -7.02
N HIS A 120 3.07 14.44 -7.18
CA HIS A 120 2.77 15.62 -6.37
C HIS A 120 2.64 15.29 -4.88
N ALA A 121 1.87 14.25 -4.54
CA ALA A 121 1.73 13.81 -3.15
C ALA A 121 3.06 13.40 -2.53
N GLN A 122 3.91 12.68 -3.29
CA GLN A 122 5.22 12.23 -2.83
C GLN A 122 6.14 13.43 -2.56
N GLN A 123 6.19 14.41 -3.47
CA GLN A 123 6.97 15.63 -3.27
C GLN A 123 6.48 16.43 -2.06
N GLN A 124 5.16 16.59 -1.92
CA GLN A 124 4.57 17.27 -0.77
C GLN A 124 4.91 16.53 0.53
N PHE A 125 4.76 15.21 0.55
CA PHE A 125 5.10 14.39 1.70
C PHE A 125 6.57 14.52 2.08
N GLU A 126 7.49 14.40 1.11
CA GLU A 126 8.93 14.54 1.33
C GLU A 126 9.33 15.96 1.78
N SER A 127 8.60 17.00 1.36
CA SER A 127 8.82 18.36 1.86
C SER A 127 8.45 18.52 3.33
N LEU A 128 7.47 17.75 3.82
CA LEU A 128 7.01 17.80 5.22
C LEU A 128 7.93 17.01 6.16
N VAL A 129 8.46 15.87 5.71
CA VAL A 129 9.22 14.95 6.58
C VAL A 129 10.73 14.92 6.28
N GLY A 130 11.17 15.54 5.18
CA GLY A 130 12.52 15.50 4.64
C GLY A 130 12.75 14.24 3.78
N ALA A 131 13.18 14.44 2.52
CA ALA A 131 13.38 13.34 1.57
C ALA A 131 14.44 12.31 2.02
N ALA A 132 15.60 12.77 2.49
CA ALA A 132 16.66 11.89 2.99
C ALA A 132 16.20 11.10 4.23
N ASN A 133 15.55 11.80 5.17
CA ASN A 133 14.97 11.19 6.37
C ASN A 133 13.92 10.13 6.01
N TRP A 134 13.03 10.43 5.04
CA TRP A 134 12.05 9.45 4.58
C TRP A 134 12.70 8.22 3.93
N ALA A 135 13.74 8.40 3.11
CA ALA A 135 14.43 7.28 2.49
C ALA A 135 15.03 6.31 3.53
N ASP A 136 15.60 6.86 4.60
CA ASP A 136 16.10 6.09 5.76
C ASP A 136 14.95 5.39 6.49
N ILE A 137 13.91 6.13 6.89
CA ILE A 137 12.73 5.59 7.58
C ILE A 137 12.07 4.48 6.75
N ALA A 138 11.89 4.68 5.44
CA ALA A 138 11.28 3.69 4.57
C ALA A 138 12.12 2.39 4.51
N ARG A 139 13.45 2.49 4.59
CA ARG A 139 14.34 1.33 4.69
C ARG A 139 14.14 0.60 6.02
N GLU A 140 14.09 1.33 7.12
CA GLU A 140 13.88 0.78 8.47
C GLU A 140 12.51 0.12 8.60
N LEU A 141 11.43 0.78 8.14
CA LEU A 141 10.08 0.22 8.12
C LEU A 141 10.02 -1.09 7.33
N ARG A 142 10.68 -1.18 6.17
CA ARG A 142 10.78 -2.46 5.43
C ARG A 142 11.56 -3.53 6.21
N GLY A 143 12.55 -3.13 7.01
CA GLY A 143 13.25 -4.01 7.95
C GLY A 143 12.32 -4.55 9.04
N PHE A 144 11.67 -3.65 9.77
CA PHE A 144 10.75 -3.99 10.86
C PHE A 144 9.58 -4.83 10.39
N SER A 145 8.96 -4.50 9.24
CA SER A 145 7.86 -5.29 8.68
C SER A 145 8.26 -6.74 8.40
N ARG A 146 9.49 -6.98 7.91
CA ARG A 146 9.99 -8.35 7.70
C ARG A 146 10.18 -9.11 9.02
N GLN A 147 10.75 -8.46 10.03
CA GLN A 147 10.96 -9.06 11.35
C GLN A 147 9.65 -9.39 12.05
N VAL A 148 8.68 -8.45 12.05
CA VAL A 148 7.35 -8.67 12.62
C VAL A 148 6.64 -9.81 11.90
N LYS A 149 6.69 -9.85 10.57
CA LYS A 149 6.07 -10.90 9.76
C LYS A 149 6.65 -12.29 10.03
N GLN A 150 7.94 -12.42 10.34
CA GLN A 150 8.56 -13.70 10.72
C GLN A 150 8.05 -14.25 12.05
N THR A 151 7.34 -13.42 12.84
CA THR A 151 6.83 -13.76 14.17
C THR A 151 5.32 -14.08 14.15
N LEU A 152 4.64 -13.85 13.03
CA LEU A 152 3.21 -14.13 12.81
C LEU A 152 3.02 -15.43 12.06
#